data_AF-D1CT39-F1
#
_entry.id   AF-D1CT39-F1
#
_cell.length_a   1.000
_cell.length_b   1.000
_cell.length_c   1.000
_cell.angle_alpha   90.00
_cell.angle_beta   90.00
_cell.angle_gamma   90.00
#
_symmetry.space_group_name_H-M   'P 1'
#
loop_
_entity.id
_entity.type
_entity.pdbx_description
1 polymer ?
#
loop_
_entity_poly.entity_id
_entity_poly.type
_entity_poly.pdbx_seq_one_letter_code
_entity_poly.pdbx_strand_id
1 'polypeptide(L)' 'MLNEGRPAKPEFVGSQFIDVVAATDKIAASSPDRIAIQHGSEELTYGELRVLSDTIANTV' A
#
# COMPACT_ATOMS: atom_id res chain seq x y z
N MET A 1 -9.57 -23.06 -36.21
CA MET A 1 -8.75 -22.65 -35.05
C MET A 1 -9.13 -21.21 -34.75
N LEU A 2 -9.98 -20.98 -33.75
CA LEU A 2 -10.44 -19.65 -33.35
C LEU A 2 -9.72 -19.32 -32.04
N ASN A 3 -8.86 -18.32 -32.10
CA ASN A 3 -7.98 -17.95 -31.00
C ASN A 3 -8.82 -17.42 -29.82
N GLU A 4 -8.74 -18.09 -28.68
CA GLU A 4 -9.35 -17.68 -27.44
C GLU A 4 -8.79 -16.33 -27.00
N GLY A 5 -9.67 -15.34 -26.87
CA GLY A 5 -9.33 -13.99 -26.44
C GLY A 5 -8.65 -14.04 -25.09
N ARG A 6 -7.33 -13.89 -25.07
CA ARG A 6 -6.56 -13.62 -23.85
C ARG A 6 -7.22 -12.43 -23.15
N PRO A 7 -7.60 -12.52 -21.87
CA PRO A 7 -8.00 -11.33 -21.13
C PRO A 7 -6.81 -10.39 -21.15
N ALA A 8 -7.04 -9.15 -21.60
CA ALA A 8 -6.03 -8.11 -21.62
C ALA A 8 -5.36 -8.09 -20.24
N LYS A 9 -4.07 -8.47 -20.20
CA LYS A 9 -3.22 -8.20 -19.05
C LYS A 9 -3.41 -6.71 -18.76
N PRO A 10 -3.68 -6.29 -17.51
CA PRO A 10 -3.81 -4.87 -17.21
C PRO A 10 -2.52 -4.20 -17.69
N GLU A 11 -2.61 -3.50 -18.81
CA GLU A 11 -1.54 -2.65 -19.28
C GLU A 11 -1.41 -1.61 -18.18
N PHE A 12 -0.25 -1.54 -17.54
CA PHE A 12 0.05 -0.51 -16.54
C PHE A 12 -0.01 0.84 -17.27
N VAL A 13 -1.20 1.43 -17.30
CA VAL A 13 -1.44 2.75 -17.88
C VAL A 13 -0.88 3.77 -16.91
N GLY A 14 0.23 4.38 -17.31
CA GLY A 14 0.66 5.68 -16.79
C GLY A 14 1.67 5.60 -15.64
N SER A 15 2.82 6.24 -15.87
CA SER A 15 3.75 6.70 -14.85
C SER A 15 3.12 7.79 -13.97
N GLN A 16 1.99 7.49 -13.34
CA GLN A 16 1.41 8.41 -12.38
C GLN A 16 2.23 8.32 -11.11
N PHE A 17 2.89 9.41 -10.74
CA PHE A 17 3.53 9.52 -9.44
C PHE A 17 2.47 9.29 -8.37
N ILE A 18 2.67 8.24 -7.58
CA ILE A 18 1.83 7.97 -6.42
C ILE A 18 2.41 8.79 -5.29
N ASP A 19 1.59 9.67 -4.72
CA ASP A 19 1.87 10.21 -3.40
C ASP A 19 1.79 9.05 -2.41
N VAL A 20 2.97 8.55 -2.00
CA VAL A 20 3.11 7.38 -1.13
C VAL A 20 2.51 7.66 0.24
N VAL A 21 2.56 8.91 0.71
CA VAL A 21 1.97 9.30 1.99
C VAL A 21 0.45 9.22 1.87
N ALA A 22 -0.14 9.86 0.86
CA ALA A 22 -1.59 9.82 0.64
C ALA A 22 -2.11 8.39 0.38
N ALA A 23 -1.34 7.56 -0.31
CA ALA A 23 -1.70 6.17 -0.55
C ALA A 23 -1.69 5.35 0.75
N THR A 24 -0.66 5.52 1.58
CA THR A 24 -0.56 4.86 2.89
C THR A 24 -1.69 5.30 3.81
N ASP A 25 -1.98 6.60 3.83
CA ASP A 25 -3.08 7.19 4.58
C ASP A 25 -4.43 6.58 4.25
N LYS A 26 -4.70 6.41 2.95
CA LYS A 26 -5.94 5.82 2.46
C LYS A 26 -6.08 4.36 2.90
N ILE A 27 -4.99 3.59 2.85
CA ILE A 27 -5.00 2.18 3.26
C ILE A 27 -5.20 2.07 4.77
N ALA A 28 -4.47 2.87 5.57
CA ALA A 28 -4.62 2.90 7.02
C ALA A 28 -6.04 3.28 7.46
N ALA A 29 -6.71 4.17 6.74
CA ALA A 29 -8.11 4.52 7.01
C ALA A 29 -9.09 3.42 6.61
N SER A 30 -8.84 2.72 5.49
CA SER A 30 -9.78 1.73 4.95
C SER A 30 -9.59 0.32 5.51
N SER A 31 -8.40 0.01 6.00
CA SER A 31 -8.01 -1.33 6.47
C SER A 31 -6.89 -1.20 7.52
N PRO A 32 -7.18 -0.60 8.68
CA PRO A 32 -6.17 -0.32 9.69
C PRO A 32 -5.47 -1.59 10.19
N ASP A 33 -6.20 -2.69 10.36
CA ASP A 33 -5.68 -3.95 10.92
C ASP A 33 -4.94 -4.84 9.89
N ARG A 34 -4.84 -4.41 8.62
CA ARG A 34 -4.07 -5.17 7.64
C ARG A 34 -2.58 -5.04 7.92
N ILE A 35 -1.85 -6.15 7.83
CA ILE A 35 -0.40 -6.16 7.96
C ILE A 35 0.24 -5.39 6.81
N ALA A 36 1.03 -4.37 7.13
CA ALA A 36 1.79 -3.55 6.19
C ALA A 36 3.24 -4.02 6.07
N ILE A 37 3.85 -4.37 7.21
CA ILE A 37 5.22 -4.86 7.31
C ILE A 37 5.20 -6.13 8.17
N GLN A 38 5.90 -7.16 7.72
CA GLN A 38 6.14 -8.37 8.49
C GLN A 38 7.64 -8.66 8.47
N HIS A 39 8.24 -8.82 9.66
CA HIS A 39 9.65 -9.14 9.80
C HIS A 39 9.85 -10.17 10.92
N GLY A 40 10.18 -11.40 10.54
CA GLY A 40 10.22 -12.51 11.49
C GLY A 40 8.84 -12.81 12.08
N SER A 41 8.74 -12.81 13.40
CA SER A 41 7.47 -12.94 14.13
C SER A 41 6.79 -11.60 14.43
N GLU A 42 7.43 -10.48 14.06
CA GLU A 42 6.89 -9.15 14.28
C GLU A 42 6.06 -8.70 13.09
N GLU A 43 4.94 -8.08 13.39
CA GLU A 43 4.00 -7.53 12.43
C GLU A 43 3.72 -6.08 12.78
N LEU A 44 3.58 -5.26 11.75
CA LEU A 44 3.15 -3.89 11.87
C LEU A 44 1.97 -3.68 10.93
N THR A 45 0.82 -3.32 11.49
CA THR A 45 -0.38 -3.03 10.73
C THR A 45 -0.27 -1.67 10.03
N TYR A 46 -1.11 -1.43 9.02
CA TYR A 46 -1.17 -0.12 8.36
C TYR A 46 -1.58 1.01 9.33
N GLY A 47 -2.41 0.72 10.34
CA GLY A 47 -2.75 1.68 11.38
C GLY A 47 -1.54 2.07 12.24
N GLU A 48 -0.79 1.08 12.71
CA GLU A 48 0.41 1.30 13.53
C GLU A 48 1.54 1.96 12.74
N LEU A 49 1.76 1.55 11.49
CA LEU A 49 2.75 2.13 10.61
C LEU A 49 2.51 3.64 10.42
N ARG A 50 1.26 4.06 10.24
CA ARG A 50 0.92 5.48 10.09
C ARG A 50 1.25 6.28 11.35
N VAL A 51 0.81 5.81 12.52
CA VAL A 51 1.08 6.49 13.81
C VAL A 51 2.58 6.59 14.09
N LEU A 52 3.32 5.50 13.83
CA LEU A 52 4.77 5.49 14.01
C LEU A 52 5.47 6.46 13.05
N SER A 53 5.05 6.48 11.78
CA SER A 53 5.59 7.41 10.77
C SER A 53 5.36 8.86 11.16
N ASP A 54 4.15 9.20 11.60
CA ASP A 54 3.79 10.54 12.07
C ASP A 54 4.64 10.93 13.29
N THR A 55 4.82 10.01 14.23
CA THR A 55 5.64 10.24 15.43
C THR A 55 7.09 10.56 15.05
N ILE A 56 7.70 9.75 14.17
CA ILE A 56 9.07 9.95 13.69
C ILE A 56 9.20 11.29 12.96
N ALA A 57 8.24 11.62 12.08
CA ALA A 57 8.27 12.87 11.31
C ALA A 57 8.15 14.12 12.20
N ASN A 58 7.49 14.03 13.35
CA ASN A 58 7.32 15.12 14.31
C ASN A 58 8.45 15.18 15.38
N THR A 59 9.45 14.30 15.33
CA THR A 59 10.53 14.25 16.34
C THR A 59 11.74 15.15 15.98
N VAL A 60 11.52 16.25 15.26
CA VAL A 60 12.58 17.20 14.85
C VAL A 60 12.25 18.65 15.19
#